data_AF-A0A9D7F7W1-F1
#
_entry.id   AF-A0A9D7F7W1-F1
#
_cell.length_a   1.000
_cell.length_b   1.000
_cell.length_c   1.000
_cell.angle_alpha   90.00
_cell.angle_beta   90.00
_cell.angle_gamma   90.00
#
_symmetry.space_group_name_H-M   'P 1'
#
loop_
_entity.id
_entity.type
_entity.pdbx_description
1 polymer ?
#
loop_
_entity_poly.entity_id
_entity_poly.type
_entity_poly.pdbx_seq_one_letter_code
_entity_poly.pdbx_strand_id
1 'polypeptide(L)'
;MRAKLICTCLIVFSLFALELSAQWQVYTPALPDTVGTFDLRIADGNDQVAWGVSMKYDVMPDGYYWLAMDSLIYTKTSDGGETWTGGTIPMGPEPYASNICPVSADMAWASGLDFDYVNYIMRTTDGGQTWERQFEEGFVAATSYINFVHFWDEQNGIAMGDPAESDTHPTPFFEIYKTDDGEKTGPGWTPPISPLPSRMNMVTQTFTTWWAITFGSVPLISAIIRDTGSFILPTGAPPGRP
;
A
#
# COMPACT_ATOMS: atom_id res chain seq x y z
N MET A 1 69.20 -31.04 21.15
CA MET A 1 68.08 -30.13 21.47
C MET A 1 67.98 -29.09 20.37
N ARG A 2 66.75 -28.86 19.88
CA ARG A 2 66.42 -28.19 18.60
C ARG A 2 66.61 -26.66 18.65
N ALA A 3 66.91 -26.11 17.47
CA ALA A 3 67.02 -24.69 17.13
C ALA A 3 65.69 -23.90 17.22
N LYS A 4 65.76 -22.55 17.35
CA LYS A 4 65.39 -21.61 16.26
C LYS A 4 65.57 -20.12 16.64
N LEU A 5 66.18 -19.42 15.68
CA LEU A 5 66.29 -17.97 15.50
C LEU A 5 65.01 -17.44 14.80
N ILE A 6 64.64 -16.19 15.08
CA ILE A 6 63.92 -15.17 14.27
C ILE A 6 62.51 -15.52 13.72
N CYS A 7 61.51 -14.69 14.06
CA CYS A 7 60.71 -13.95 13.07
C CYS A 7 59.78 -12.93 13.73
N THR A 8 60.10 -11.66 13.50
CA THR A 8 59.19 -10.52 13.62
C THR A 8 58.02 -10.70 12.66
N CYS A 9 56.80 -10.80 13.18
CA CYS A 9 55.58 -10.45 12.45
C CYS A 9 54.62 -9.77 13.44
N LEU A 10 54.82 -8.46 13.63
CA LEU A 10 53.72 -7.55 13.94
C LEU A 10 52.69 -7.74 12.81
N ILE A 11 51.64 -8.50 13.08
CA ILE A 11 50.47 -8.50 12.20
C ILE A 11 49.84 -7.13 12.40
N VAL A 12 50.18 -6.21 11.49
CA VAL A 12 49.38 -5.03 11.23
C VAL A 12 48.06 -5.55 10.71
N PHE A 13 47.11 -5.80 11.61
CA PHE A 13 45.69 -5.84 11.27
C PHE A 13 45.33 -4.40 10.95
N SER A 14 45.67 -3.96 9.73
CA SER A 14 45.08 -2.75 9.17
C SER A 14 43.59 -3.02 9.13
N LEU A 15 42.88 -2.34 10.04
CA LEU A 15 41.45 -2.13 10.04
C LEU A 15 41.07 -1.63 8.64
N PHE A 16 40.76 -2.55 7.72
CA PHE A 16 39.84 -2.24 6.66
C PHE A 16 38.49 -2.13 7.36
N ALA A 17 38.15 -0.92 7.79
CA ALA A 17 36.76 -0.57 7.96
C ALA A 17 36.14 -0.83 6.58
N LEU A 18 35.39 -1.93 6.46
CA LEU A 18 34.46 -2.11 5.35
C LEU A 18 33.48 -0.95 5.48
N GLU A 19 33.75 0.14 4.78
CA GLU A 19 32.75 1.16 4.53
C GLU A 19 31.71 0.52 3.63
N LEU A 20 30.70 -0.09 4.26
CA LEU A 20 29.42 -0.37 3.62
C LEU A 20 28.77 0.98 3.34
N SER A 21 29.23 1.63 2.27
CA SER A 21 28.48 2.73 1.68
C SER A 21 27.41 2.10 0.80
N ALA A 22 26.14 2.37 1.12
CA ALA A 22 25.07 2.12 0.18
C ALA A 22 25.35 2.95 -1.08
N GLN A 23 25.57 2.30 -2.21
CA GLN A 23 25.74 2.96 -3.50
C GLN A 23 24.42 2.89 -4.27
N TRP A 24 23.98 4.02 -4.80
CA TRP A 24 22.84 4.06 -5.69
C TRP A 24 23.16 3.25 -6.95
N GLN A 25 22.40 2.19 -7.19
CA GLN A 25 22.43 1.46 -8.45
C GLN A 25 21.23 1.89 -9.30
N VAL A 26 21.50 2.30 -10.53
CA VAL A 26 20.44 2.59 -11.49
C VAL A 26 20.00 1.26 -12.09
N TYR A 27 18.72 0.94 -11.91
CA TYR A 27 18.10 -0.21 -12.54
C TYR A 27 17.02 0.27 -13.52
N THR A 28 17.04 -0.28 -14.74
CA THR A 28 16.01 -0.04 -15.75
C THR A 28 15.15 -1.29 -15.85
N PRO A 29 13.99 -1.35 -15.19
CA PRO A 29 13.11 -2.51 -15.26
C PRO A 29 12.56 -2.69 -16.67
N ALA A 30 12.25 -3.94 -17.02
CA ALA A 30 11.63 -4.31 -18.29
C ALA A 30 10.14 -3.94 -18.32
N LEU A 31 9.83 -2.68 -18.03
CA LEU A 31 8.49 -2.12 -18.10
C LEU A 31 8.18 -1.62 -19.51
N PRO A 32 6.89 -1.49 -19.86
CA PRO A 32 6.48 -0.69 -20.99
C PRO A 32 7.12 0.71 -20.93
N ASP A 33 7.33 1.33 -22.09
CA ASP A 33 7.87 2.69 -22.17
C ASP A 33 7.07 3.67 -21.28
N THR A 34 7.78 4.67 -20.74
CA THR A 34 7.37 5.71 -19.78
C THR A 34 6.19 5.36 -18.86
N VAL A 35 6.54 5.01 -17.63
CA VAL A 35 5.58 4.83 -16.53
C VAL A 35 5.83 5.84 -15.41
N GLY A 36 4.76 6.36 -14.83
CA GLY A 36 4.82 7.11 -13.58
C GLY A 36 4.45 6.20 -12.43
N THR A 37 5.38 5.97 -11.51
CA THR A 37 5.14 5.15 -10.32
C THR A 37 4.39 5.98 -9.28
N PHE A 38 3.26 5.46 -8.83
CA PHE A 38 2.36 6.14 -7.90
C PHE A 38 2.60 5.71 -6.46
N ASP A 39 2.85 4.42 -6.25
CA ASP A 39 3.22 3.87 -4.95
C ASP A 39 4.30 2.79 -5.11
N LEU A 40 5.19 2.71 -4.12
CA LEU A 40 6.24 1.71 -4.01
C LEU A 40 6.33 1.28 -2.55
N ARG A 41 6.12 -0.01 -2.28
CA ARG A 41 6.07 -0.58 -0.93
C ARG A 41 7.02 -1.75 -0.79
N ILE A 42 7.67 -1.81 0.36
CA ILE A 42 8.42 -2.98 0.82
C ILE A 42 7.43 -3.86 1.60
N ALA A 43 7.54 -5.18 1.45
CA ALA A 43 6.72 -6.12 2.22
C ALA A 43 7.09 -6.08 3.71
N ASP A 44 6.08 -6.03 4.57
CA ASP A 44 6.31 -5.95 6.02
C ASP A 44 7.11 -7.17 6.50
N GLY A 45 8.19 -6.90 7.25
CA GLY A 45 9.08 -7.95 7.76
C GLY A 45 10.00 -8.61 6.72
N ASN A 46 9.98 -8.18 5.46
CA ASN A 46 10.86 -8.70 4.41
C ASN A 46 11.38 -7.59 3.47
N ASP A 47 12.58 -7.08 3.78
CA ASP A 47 13.24 -6.02 3.01
C ASP A 47 13.74 -6.47 1.62
N GLN A 48 13.69 -7.77 1.31
CA GLN A 48 14.03 -8.30 0.01
C GLN A 48 12.89 -8.15 -1.00
N VAL A 49 11.67 -7.93 -0.53
CA VAL A 49 10.48 -7.88 -1.39
C VAL A 49 9.95 -6.45 -1.44
N ALA A 50 9.83 -5.91 -2.64
CA ALA A 50 9.14 -4.66 -2.86
C ALA A 50 8.29 -4.72 -4.13
N TRP A 51 7.17 -4.02 -4.11
CA TRP A 51 6.24 -3.91 -5.22
C TRP A 51 5.91 -2.45 -5.49
N GLY A 52 5.82 -2.09 -6.76
CA GLY A 52 5.36 -0.79 -7.21
C GLY A 52 4.12 -0.90 -8.07
N VAL A 53 3.31 0.14 -8.08
CA VAL A 53 2.21 0.32 -9.03
C VAL A 53 2.40 1.62 -9.79
N SER A 54 2.18 1.55 -11.09
CA SER A 54 2.48 2.63 -12.03
C SER A 54 1.38 2.77 -13.06
N MET A 55 1.26 3.97 -13.60
CA MET A 55 0.40 4.31 -14.74
C MET A 55 1.28 4.57 -15.96
N LYS A 56 0.80 4.21 -17.14
CA LYS A 56 1.51 4.48 -18.38
C LYS A 56 1.21 5.90 -18.87
N TYR A 57 2.26 6.58 -19.34
CA TYR A 57 2.14 7.90 -19.95
C TYR A 57 2.81 7.91 -21.32
N ASP A 58 2.25 8.65 -22.25
CA ASP A 58 2.94 9.10 -23.45
C ASP A 58 3.81 10.31 -23.10
N VAL A 59 5.08 10.27 -23.53
CA VAL A 59 5.97 11.43 -23.44
C VAL A 59 6.01 12.11 -24.78
N MET A 60 5.48 13.32 -24.83
CA MET A 60 5.55 14.19 -25.98
C MET A 60 6.45 15.38 -25.67
N PRO A 61 6.99 16.09 -26.68
CA PRO A 61 7.87 17.25 -26.45
C PRO A 61 7.26 18.36 -25.60
N ASP A 62 5.93 18.43 -25.53
CA ASP A 62 5.15 19.43 -24.82
C ASP A 62 4.55 18.93 -23.49
N GLY A 63 4.71 17.65 -23.13
CA GLY A 63 4.24 17.14 -21.85
C GLY A 63 4.09 15.63 -21.74
N TYR A 64 3.54 15.21 -20.61
CA TYR A 64 3.13 13.83 -20.35
C TYR A 64 1.62 13.73 -20.56
N TYR A 65 1.20 12.72 -21.31
CA TYR A 65 -0.20 12.49 -21.63
C TYR A 65 -0.61 11.11 -21.13
N TRP A 66 -1.79 11.01 -20.54
CA TRP A 66 -2.34 9.73 -20.11
C TRP A 66 -2.59 8.85 -21.33
N LEU A 67 -2.15 7.60 -21.26
CA LEU A 67 -2.39 6.61 -22.30
C LEU A 67 -3.60 5.76 -21.96
N ALA A 68 -4.48 5.57 -22.93
CA ALA A 68 -5.63 4.68 -22.78
C ALA A 68 -5.16 3.22 -22.69
N MET A 69 -5.15 2.67 -21.48
CA MET A 69 -4.93 1.26 -21.19
C MET A 69 -6.05 0.76 -20.29
N ASP A 70 -6.44 -0.50 -20.43
CA ASP A 70 -7.42 -1.12 -19.53
C ASP A 70 -6.75 -1.77 -18.30
N SER A 71 -5.57 -1.25 -17.91
CA SER A 71 -4.75 -1.83 -16.83
C SER A 71 -3.73 -0.85 -16.26
N LEU A 72 -3.42 -1.04 -14.98
CA LEU A 72 -2.22 -0.49 -14.34
C LEU A 72 -1.01 -1.37 -14.65
N ILE A 73 0.18 -0.89 -14.32
CA ILE A 73 1.43 -1.62 -14.41
C ILE A 73 1.94 -1.91 -13.01
N TYR A 74 2.43 -3.12 -12.75
CA TYR A 74 3.15 -3.41 -11.51
C TYR A 74 4.63 -3.66 -11.78
N THR A 75 5.44 -3.36 -10.78
CA THR A 75 6.84 -3.79 -10.66
C THR A 75 7.02 -4.60 -9.39
N LYS A 76 7.96 -5.55 -9.40
CA LYS A 76 8.30 -6.34 -8.22
C LYS A 76 9.79 -6.69 -8.19
N THR A 77 10.37 -6.68 -7.00
CA THR A 77 11.63 -7.37 -6.67
C THR A 77 11.39 -8.37 -5.54
N SER A 78 12.21 -9.42 -5.50
CA SER A 78 12.30 -10.39 -4.40
C SER A 78 13.73 -10.65 -3.95
N ASP A 79 14.67 -9.80 -4.38
CA ASP A 79 16.11 -9.89 -4.13
C ASP A 79 16.71 -8.55 -3.69
N GLY A 80 15.93 -7.76 -2.93
CA GLY A 80 16.39 -6.49 -2.37
C GLY A 80 16.63 -5.39 -3.42
N GLY A 81 16.03 -5.54 -4.60
CA GLY A 81 16.14 -4.59 -5.69
C GLY A 81 17.28 -4.86 -6.67
N GLU A 82 17.99 -6.00 -6.55
CA GLU A 82 19.00 -6.42 -7.54
C GLU A 82 18.38 -6.67 -8.92
N THR A 83 17.20 -7.29 -8.95
CA THR A 83 16.41 -7.48 -10.16
C THR A 83 14.95 -7.10 -9.94
N TRP A 84 14.31 -6.62 -11.02
CA TRP A 84 12.87 -6.36 -11.01
C TRP A 84 12.18 -7.00 -12.20
N THR A 85 10.98 -7.50 -11.94
CA THR A 85 10.01 -7.94 -12.94
C THR A 85 8.80 -7.02 -12.93
N GLY A 86 7.91 -7.19 -13.89
CA GLY A 86 6.67 -6.43 -13.95
C GLY A 86 5.67 -7.01 -14.93
N GLY A 87 4.47 -6.46 -14.91
CA GLY A 87 3.34 -6.88 -15.72
C GLY A 87 2.19 -5.90 -15.58
N THR A 88 0.98 -6.35 -15.88
CA THR A 88 -0.22 -5.51 -15.80
C THR A 88 -1.19 -5.98 -14.72
N ILE A 89 -1.97 -5.04 -14.19
CA ILE A 89 -3.08 -5.28 -13.28
C ILE A 89 -4.37 -4.85 -14.02
N PRO A 90 -5.27 -5.78 -14.37
CA PRO A 90 -6.49 -5.43 -15.11
C PRO A 90 -7.47 -4.69 -14.18
N MET A 91 -7.69 -3.39 -14.43
CA MET A 91 -8.51 -2.52 -13.58
C MET A 91 -9.51 -1.68 -14.39
N GLY A 92 -10.13 -2.27 -15.43
CA GLY A 92 -11.09 -1.53 -16.25
C GLY A 92 -10.42 -0.43 -17.10
N PRO A 93 -11.21 0.40 -17.80
CA PRO A 93 -10.71 1.38 -18.76
C PRO A 93 -10.01 2.57 -18.09
N GLU A 94 -8.80 2.88 -18.57
CA GLU A 94 -7.99 4.04 -18.15
C GLU A 94 -7.89 4.20 -16.62
N PRO A 95 -7.40 3.17 -15.90
CA PRO A 95 -7.46 3.16 -14.45
C PRO A 95 -6.45 4.10 -13.80
N TYR A 96 -6.85 4.71 -12.70
CA TYR A 96 -6.02 5.47 -11.77
C TYR A 96 -5.55 4.59 -10.62
N ALA A 97 -4.24 4.59 -10.36
CA ALA A 97 -3.64 3.88 -9.24
C ALA A 97 -3.89 4.64 -7.93
N SER A 98 -4.27 3.91 -6.88
CA SER A 98 -4.31 4.46 -5.51
C SER A 98 -3.09 3.96 -4.73
N ASN A 99 -2.96 2.65 -4.51
CA ASN A 99 -1.76 2.08 -3.86
C ASN A 99 -1.55 0.60 -4.19
N ILE A 100 -0.40 0.05 -3.76
CA ILE A 100 -0.13 -1.40 -3.71
C ILE A 100 0.28 -1.80 -2.30
N CYS A 101 -0.06 -3.01 -1.87
CA CYS A 101 0.23 -3.55 -0.55
C CYS A 101 0.76 -4.99 -0.68
N PRO A 102 2.09 -5.17 -0.68
CA PRO A 102 2.69 -6.50 -0.74
C PRO A 102 2.69 -7.17 0.65
N VAL A 103 2.30 -8.44 0.68
CA VAL A 103 2.41 -9.33 1.87
C VAL A 103 3.57 -10.30 1.70
N SER A 104 3.87 -10.71 0.47
CA SER A 104 5.03 -11.56 0.15
C SER A 104 5.52 -11.34 -1.28
N ALA A 105 6.51 -12.13 -1.71
CA ALA A 105 6.94 -12.12 -3.10
C ALA A 105 5.83 -12.62 -4.05
N ASP A 106 4.90 -13.44 -3.57
CA ASP A 106 3.85 -14.02 -4.39
C ASP A 106 2.49 -13.34 -4.19
N MET A 107 2.33 -12.59 -3.11
CA MET A 107 1.04 -12.07 -2.70
C MET A 107 1.05 -10.56 -2.50
N ALA A 108 0.14 -9.88 -3.18
CA ALA A 108 -0.07 -8.44 -3.06
C ALA A 108 -1.52 -8.05 -3.37
N TRP A 109 -1.94 -6.91 -2.82
CA TRP A 109 -3.16 -6.23 -3.18
C TRP A 109 -2.85 -4.90 -3.85
N ALA A 110 -3.61 -4.53 -4.87
CA ALA A 110 -3.56 -3.22 -5.48
C ALA A 110 -4.95 -2.57 -5.45
N SER A 111 -5.00 -1.26 -5.28
CA SER A 111 -6.23 -0.49 -5.31
C SER A 111 -6.16 0.63 -6.35
N GLY A 112 -7.33 0.99 -6.88
CA GLY A 112 -7.48 2.03 -7.88
C GLY A 112 -8.93 2.15 -8.33
N LEU A 113 -9.18 3.06 -9.25
CA LEU A 113 -10.50 3.25 -9.87
C LEU A 113 -10.35 3.43 -11.38
N ASP A 114 -11.37 3.04 -12.15
CA ASP A 114 -11.39 3.29 -13.59
C ASP A 114 -11.93 4.69 -13.95
N PHE A 115 -11.90 5.02 -15.24
CA PHE A 115 -12.41 6.30 -15.75
C PHE A 115 -13.91 6.51 -15.51
N ASP A 116 -14.66 5.42 -15.38
CA ASP A 116 -16.09 5.42 -15.03
C ASP A 116 -16.31 5.48 -13.51
N TYR A 117 -15.24 5.73 -12.74
CA TYR A 117 -15.21 5.83 -11.28
C TYR A 117 -15.59 4.55 -10.54
N VAL A 118 -15.44 3.40 -11.19
CA VAL A 118 -15.63 2.11 -10.54
C VAL A 118 -14.40 1.80 -9.70
N ASN A 119 -14.60 1.53 -8.41
CA ASN A 119 -13.52 1.14 -7.49
C ASN A 119 -13.07 -0.31 -7.71
N TYR A 120 -11.75 -0.54 -7.66
CA TYR A 120 -11.11 -1.84 -7.77
C TYR A 120 -10.20 -2.10 -6.58
N ILE A 121 -10.32 -3.31 -6.03
CA ILE A 121 -9.29 -3.96 -5.21
C ILE A 121 -8.92 -5.22 -5.97
N MET A 122 -7.65 -5.37 -6.33
CA MET A 122 -7.13 -6.51 -7.07
C MET A 122 -6.17 -7.29 -6.18
N ARG A 123 -6.25 -8.61 -6.19
CA ARG A 123 -5.36 -9.51 -5.42
C ARG A 123 -4.59 -10.43 -6.36
N THR A 124 -3.31 -10.63 -6.09
CA THR A 124 -2.52 -11.72 -6.69
C THR A 124 -2.01 -12.65 -5.60
N THR A 125 -1.84 -13.93 -5.92
CA THR A 125 -1.22 -14.96 -5.06
C THR A 125 -0.14 -15.76 -5.80
N ASP A 126 0.23 -15.35 -7.01
CA ASP A 126 1.18 -16.03 -7.88
C ASP A 126 2.29 -15.09 -8.40
N GLY A 127 2.55 -14.02 -7.64
CA GLY A 127 3.60 -13.07 -7.92
C GLY A 127 3.28 -12.10 -9.05
N GLY A 128 1.99 -11.87 -9.32
CA GLY A 128 1.49 -10.92 -10.31
C GLY A 128 1.24 -11.53 -11.69
N GLN A 129 1.27 -12.86 -11.82
CA GLN A 129 0.94 -13.53 -13.08
C GLN A 129 -0.56 -13.46 -13.35
N THR A 130 -1.38 -13.59 -12.30
CA THR A 130 -2.82 -13.37 -12.35
C THR A 130 -3.27 -12.46 -11.22
N TRP A 131 -4.36 -11.72 -11.50
CA TRP A 131 -4.98 -10.79 -10.57
C TRP A 131 -6.49 -11.01 -10.54
N GLU A 132 -7.03 -11.15 -9.35
CA GLU A 132 -8.45 -11.37 -9.10
C GLU A 132 -9.06 -10.14 -8.42
N ARG A 133 -10.11 -9.58 -9.02
CA ARG A 133 -10.90 -8.52 -8.38
C ARG A 133 -11.52 -9.05 -7.08
N GLN A 134 -11.33 -8.30 -6.00
CA GLN A 134 -11.96 -8.49 -4.71
C GLN A 134 -13.02 -7.41 -4.49
N PHE A 135 -13.93 -7.67 -3.55
CA PHE A 135 -14.92 -6.68 -3.11
C PHE A 135 -15.74 -6.10 -4.27
N GLU A 136 -16.35 -6.99 -5.07
CA GLU A 136 -17.08 -6.62 -6.30
C GLU A 136 -18.31 -5.74 -6.01
N GLU A 137 -18.93 -5.87 -4.85
CA GLU A 137 -20.05 -5.01 -4.43
C GLU A 137 -19.59 -3.58 -4.07
N GLY A 138 -18.29 -3.42 -3.80
CA GLY A 138 -17.60 -2.16 -3.75
C GLY A 138 -18.04 -1.19 -2.65
N PHE A 139 -17.53 0.02 -2.80
CA PHE A 139 -17.94 1.21 -2.07
C PHE A 139 -19.35 1.58 -2.55
N VAL A 140 -20.33 1.53 -1.63
CA VAL A 140 -21.75 1.66 -1.96
C VAL A 140 -22.17 3.12 -2.13
N ALA A 141 -21.35 4.06 -1.65
CA ALA A 141 -21.62 5.47 -1.84
C ALA A 141 -20.96 5.95 -3.15
N ALA A 142 -21.77 6.43 -4.09
CA ALA A 142 -21.33 6.87 -5.43
C ALA A 142 -20.30 8.02 -5.44
N THR A 143 -20.03 8.63 -4.29
CA THR A 143 -19.07 9.73 -4.12
C THR A 143 -17.80 9.29 -3.36
N SER A 144 -17.67 8.00 -3.07
CA SER A 144 -16.56 7.42 -2.33
C SER A 144 -15.57 6.75 -3.27
N TYR A 145 -14.45 7.42 -3.53
CA TYR A 145 -13.37 6.86 -4.34
C TYR A 145 -12.33 6.20 -3.45
N ILE A 146 -11.86 5.01 -3.83
CA ILE A 146 -10.90 4.24 -3.05
C ILE A 146 -9.56 4.96 -2.96
N ASN A 147 -9.12 5.22 -1.73
CA ASN A 147 -7.89 5.93 -1.44
C ASN A 147 -6.74 4.97 -1.13
N PHE A 148 -7.03 3.87 -0.43
CA PHE A 148 -6.04 2.82 -0.20
C PHE A 148 -6.65 1.48 0.19
N VAL A 149 -5.79 0.45 0.11
CA VAL A 149 -5.93 -0.87 0.70
C VAL A 149 -4.66 -1.21 1.48
N HIS A 150 -4.82 -1.88 2.62
CA HIS A 150 -3.70 -2.43 3.38
C HIS A 150 -4.07 -3.81 3.93
N PHE A 151 -3.11 -4.73 3.89
CA PHE A 151 -3.20 -6.07 4.43
C PHE A 151 -2.00 -6.34 5.33
N TRP A 152 -2.26 -6.89 6.51
CA TRP A 152 -1.21 -7.33 7.44
C TRP A 152 -0.76 -8.76 7.14
N ASP A 153 -1.67 -9.57 6.62
CA ASP A 153 -1.47 -10.93 6.19
C ASP A 153 -2.46 -11.27 5.07
N GLU A 154 -2.59 -12.54 4.71
CA GLU A 154 -3.45 -12.96 3.60
C GLU A 154 -4.97 -12.77 3.84
N GLN A 155 -5.37 -12.65 5.10
CA GLN A 155 -6.78 -12.67 5.56
C GLN A 155 -7.21 -11.30 6.10
N ASN A 156 -6.32 -10.61 6.80
CA ASN A 156 -6.63 -9.40 7.54
C ASN A 156 -6.27 -8.16 6.73
N GLY A 157 -7.28 -7.37 6.38
CA GLY A 157 -7.09 -6.16 5.60
C GLY A 157 -8.11 -5.07 5.87
N ILE A 158 -7.78 -3.87 5.42
CA ILE A 158 -8.66 -2.69 5.43
C ILE A 158 -8.62 -2.00 4.07
N ALA A 159 -9.73 -1.39 3.69
CA ALA A 159 -9.86 -0.52 2.54
C ALA A 159 -10.64 0.73 2.96
N MET A 160 -10.29 1.87 2.38
CA MET A 160 -10.93 3.14 2.70
C MET A 160 -11.04 4.00 1.45
N GLY A 161 -12.16 4.69 1.36
CA GLY A 161 -12.45 5.66 0.31
C GLY A 161 -12.66 7.06 0.86
N ASP A 162 -13.10 7.95 -0.01
CA ASP A 162 -13.45 9.33 0.32
C ASP A 162 -14.65 9.42 1.29
N PRO A 163 -14.81 10.57 1.99
CA PRO A 163 -16.02 10.80 2.73
C PRO A 163 -17.19 10.99 1.75
N ALA A 164 -18.27 10.24 1.95
CA ALA A 164 -19.40 10.22 1.06
C ALA A 164 -20.72 10.50 1.78
N GLU A 165 -21.69 10.97 1.00
CA GLU A 165 -23.10 11.07 1.41
C GLU A 165 -23.79 9.71 1.26
N SER A 166 -24.77 9.40 2.11
CA SER A 166 -25.57 8.18 2.02
C SER A 166 -27.02 8.47 2.34
N ASP A 167 -27.93 7.87 1.59
CA ASP A 167 -29.38 7.92 1.85
C ASP A 167 -29.75 7.28 3.21
N THR A 168 -28.84 6.50 3.79
CA THR A 168 -29.03 5.79 5.06
C THR A 168 -28.26 6.42 6.23
N HIS A 169 -27.42 7.43 5.98
CA HIS A 169 -26.63 8.08 7.02
C HIS A 169 -26.86 9.60 7.06
N PRO A 170 -27.24 10.19 8.22
CA PRO A 170 -27.68 11.60 8.30
C PRO A 170 -26.57 12.64 8.10
N THR A 171 -25.31 12.21 8.07
CA THR A 171 -24.14 13.08 7.84
C THR A 171 -23.13 12.34 6.97
N PRO A 172 -22.29 13.05 6.19
CA PRO A 172 -21.22 12.41 5.44
C PRO A 172 -20.29 11.60 6.37
N PHE A 173 -19.77 10.48 5.87
CA PHE A 173 -18.94 9.54 6.62
C PHE A 173 -17.83 9.00 5.72
N PHE A 174 -16.72 8.57 6.31
CA PHE A 174 -15.73 7.81 5.54
C PHE A 174 -16.21 6.40 5.35
N GLU A 175 -16.17 5.95 4.11
CA GLU A 175 -16.45 4.59 3.79
C GLU A 175 -15.18 3.76 4.00
N ILE A 176 -15.24 2.89 5.00
CA ILE A 176 -14.12 2.07 5.44
C ILE A 176 -14.66 0.65 5.58
N TYR A 177 -13.92 -0.31 5.05
CA TYR A 177 -14.22 -1.72 5.17
C TYR A 177 -13.03 -2.47 5.74
N LYS A 178 -13.32 -3.54 6.47
CA LYS A 178 -12.34 -4.50 6.97
C LYS A 178 -12.69 -5.89 6.45
N THR A 179 -11.67 -6.67 6.10
CA THR A 179 -11.75 -8.13 5.98
C THR A 179 -10.89 -8.85 7.02
N ASP A 180 -11.38 -10.01 7.46
CA ASP A 180 -10.65 -10.98 8.30
C ASP A 180 -10.59 -12.38 7.68
N ASP A 181 -11.02 -12.53 6.43
CA ASP A 181 -11.01 -13.77 5.67
C ASP A 181 -10.27 -13.64 4.32
N GLY A 182 -9.95 -12.42 3.88
CA GLY A 182 -9.28 -12.14 2.62
C GLY A 182 -10.10 -12.58 1.40
N GLU A 183 -11.39 -12.88 1.56
CA GLU A 183 -12.21 -13.50 0.53
C GLU A 183 -12.79 -12.48 -0.48
N LYS A 184 -13.12 -13.02 -1.65
CA LYS A 184 -13.53 -12.27 -2.85
C LYS A 184 -14.94 -11.69 -2.76
N THR A 185 -15.85 -12.38 -2.09
CA THR A 185 -17.29 -12.06 -2.08
C THR A 185 -17.93 -12.41 -0.73
N GLY A 186 -19.05 -11.74 -0.41
CA GLY A 186 -19.83 -12.01 0.80
C GLY A 186 -19.53 -11.02 1.95
N PRO A 187 -19.96 -11.33 3.19
CA PRO A 187 -19.78 -10.44 4.34
C PRO A 187 -18.30 -10.25 4.74
N GLY A 188 -17.35 -10.88 4.03
CA GLY A 188 -15.92 -10.80 4.32
C GLY A 188 -15.40 -9.37 4.38
N TRP A 189 -15.99 -8.43 3.64
CA TRP A 189 -15.76 -6.99 3.87
C TRP A 189 -16.90 -6.40 4.69
N THR A 190 -16.61 -5.99 5.92
CA THR A 190 -17.58 -5.38 6.84
C THR A 190 -17.26 -3.91 7.12
N PRO A 191 -18.26 -3.02 7.17
CA PRO A 191 -18.06 -1.66 7.67
C PRO A 191 -17.82 -1.67 9.18
N PRO A 192 -17.17 -0.63 9.75
CA PRO A 192 -17.08 -0.47 11.19
C PRO A 192 -18.47 -0.39 11.84
N ILE A 193 -18.59 -0.91 13.06
CA ILE A 193 -19.84 -0.94 13.85
C ILE A 193 -20.42 0.47 14.09
N SER A 194 -19.58 1.52 14.00
CA SER A 194 -20.00 2.91 13.94
C SER A 194 -19.24 3.62 12.80
N PRO A 195 -19.93 4.23 11.82
CA PRO A 195 -19.29 4.99 10.77
C PRO A 195 -18.50 6.17 11.35
N LEU A 196 -17.30 6.39 10.82
CA LEU A 196 -16.43 7.47 11.29
C LEU A 196 -16.86 8.81 10.63
N PRO A 197 -16.94 9.91 11.40
CA PRO A 197 -17.40 11.20 10.88
C PRO A 197 -16.45 11.79 9.82
N SER A 198 -17.01 12.53 8.85
CA SER A 198 -16.38 13.07 7.62
C SER A 198 -15.23 14.07 7.77
N ARG A 199 -14.67 14.28 8.96
CA ARG A 199 -13.58 15.22 9.18
C ARG A 199 -12.20 14.57 9.25
N MET A 200 -11.92 13.50 8.53
CA MET A 200 -10.65 12.75 8.60
C MET A 200 -9.70 13.21 7.50
N ASN A 201 -8.41 13.41 7.80
CA ASN A 201 -7.44 13.82 6.77
C ASN A 201 -6.17 12.95 6.72
N MET A 202 -6.02 11.96 7.61
CA MET A 202 -4.79 11.15 7.60
C MET A 202 -4.99 9.80 8.26
N VAL A 203 -4.49 8.75 7.59
CA VAL A 203 -4.17 7.47 8.22
C VAL A 203 -2.65 7.32 8.25
N THR A 204 -2.04 7.30 9.44
CA THR A 204 -0.59 7.08 9.58
C THR A 204 -0.29 5.66 10.04
N GLN A 205 0.78 5.09 9.49
CA GLN A 205 1.27 3.75 9.80
C GLN A 205 2.32 3.81 10.91
N THR A 206 2.15 2.95 11.91
CA THR A 206 3.27 2.35 12.64
C THR A 206 3.22 0.84 12.40
N PHE A 207 4.29 0.09 12.70
CA PHE A 207 4.45 -1.34 12.39
C PHE A 207 3.25 -2.26 12.71
N THR A 208 2.32 -1.85 13.58
CA THR A 208 1.13 -2.65 13.95
C THR A 208 -0.16 -1.84 14.14
N THR A 209 -0.13 -0.53 13.91
CA THR A 209 -1.24 0.35 14.28
C THR A 209 -1.45 1.45 13.25
N TRP A 210 -2.69 1.57 12.77
CA TRP A 210 -3.16 2.66 11.94
C TRP A 210 -3.95 3.67 12.78
N TRP A 211 -3.71 4.95 12.52
CA TRP A 211 -4.34 6.05 13.23
C TRP A 211 -5.23 6.85 12.28
N ALA A 212 -6.55 6.77 12.43
CA ALA A 212 -7.49 7.65 11.76
C ALA A 212 -7.60 8.97 12.53
N ILE A 213 -7.10 10.06 11.97
CA ILE A 213 -7.11 11.39 12.61
C ILE A 213 -8.20 12.24 11.98
N THR A 214 -9.14 12.75 12.80
CA THR A 214 -10.09 13.78 12.36
C THR A 214 -9.69 15.18 12.82
N PHE A 215 -9.87 16.16 11.95
CA PHE A 215 -9.67 17.58 12.19
C PHE A 215 -11.02 18.28 12.39
N GLY A 216 -11.40 18.52 13.64
CA GLY A 216 -12.39 19.52 14.02
C GLY A 216 -11.72 20.89 14.27
N SER A 217 -12.44 21.82 14.94
CA SER A 217 -11.83 23.03 15.53
C SER A 217 -10.74 22.70 16.58
N VAL A 218 -10.65 21.43 16.99
CA VAL A 218 -9.55 20.81 17.73
C VAL A 218 -9.22 19.48 17.03
N PRO A 219 -7.95 19.15 16.73
CA PRO A 219 -7.59 17.86 16.17
C PRO A 219 -7.87 16.73 17.18
N LEU A 220 -8.57 15.68 16.75
CA LEU A 220 -8.89 14.51 17.56
C LEU A 220 -8.47 13.24 16.83
N ILE A 221 -7.65 12.41 17.46
CA ILE A 221 -7.49 11.01 17.06
C ILE A 221 -8.87 10.37 17.19
N SER A 222 -9.40 9.78 16.13
CA SER A 222 -10.80 9.33 16.07
C SER A 222 -10.96 7.83 15.96
N ALA A 223 -9.98 7.11 15.42
CA ALA A 223 -9.91 5.66 15.60
C ALA A 223 -8.46 5.17 15.60
N ILE A 224 -8.22 4.12 16.39
CA ILE A 224 -7.01 3.32 16.35
C ILE A 224 -7.41 1.96 15.75
N ILE A 225 -6.73 1.55 14.69
CA ILE A 225 -6.89 0.21 14.10
C ILE A 225 -5.61 -0.56 14.45
N ARG A 226 -5.71 -1.60 15.29
CA ARG A 226 -4.54 -2.38 15.74
C ARG A 226 -4.61 -3.83 15.28
N ASP A 227 -3.44 -4.39 14.96
CA ASP A 227 -3.02 -5.80 14.89
C ASP A 227 -3.87 -6.81 14.08
N THR A 228 -5.15 -6.51 13.81
CA THR A 228 -6.18 -7.42 13.25
C THR A 228 -7.35 -6.63 12.62
N GLY A 229 -7.19 -5.34 12.30
CA GLY A 229 -8.29 -4.49 11.82
C GLY A 229 -9.32 -4.06 12.89
N SER A 230 -9.11 -4.36 14.17
CA SER A 230 -10.05 -3.99 15.24
C SER A 230 -10.12 -2.47 15.44
N PHE A 231 -11.31 -1.87 15.34
CA PHE A 231 -11.55 -0.44 15.56
C PHE A 231 -11.68 -0.12 17.06
N ILE A 232 -10.83 0.77 17.57
CA ILE A 232 -10.97 1.35 18.91
C ILE A 232 -11.23 2.84 18.76
N LEU A 233 -12.43 3.29 19.16
CA LEU A 233 -12.72 4.72 19.37
C LEU A 233 -12.03 5.16 20.68
N PRO A 234 -11.25 6.24 20.71
CA PRO A 234 -10.65 6.71 21.94
C PRO A 234 -11.75 7.16 22.91
N THR A 235 -11.85 6.50 24.07
CA THR A 235 -12.72 6.95 25.15
C THR A 235 -12.14 8.20 25.77
N GLY A 236 -12.75 9.37 25.54
CA GLY A 236 -12.43 10.59 26.27
C GLY A 236 -12.47 11.86 25.45
N ALA A 237 -13.64 12.26 24.96
CA ALA A 237 -13.88 13.69 24.79
C ALA A 237 -13.91 14.30 26.22
N PRO A 238 -13.12 15.35 26.53
CA PRO A 238 -13.35 16.09 27.75
C PRO A 238 -14.78 16.65 27.71
N PRO A 239 -15.54 16.62 28.82
CA PRO A 239 -16.84 17.29 28.86
C PRO A 239 -16.61 18.77 28.49
N GLY A 240 -17.45 19.27 27.58
CA GLY A 240 -17.19 20.45 26.78
C GLY A 240 -16.81 21.72 27.54
N ARG A 241 -16.36 22.71 26.78
CA ARG A 241 -16.38 24.12 27.19
C ARG A 241 -17.19 24.94 26.19
N PRO A 242 -17.95 25.93 26.69
CA PRO A 242 -19.04 26.60 25.98
C PRO A 242 -18.60 27.35 24.72
#